data_AF-A0A2G8SMI1-F1
#
_entry.id   AF-A0A2G8SMI1-F1
#
_cell.length_a   1.000
_cell.length_b   1.000
_cell.length_c   1.000
_cell.angle_alpha   90.00
_cell.angle_beta   90.00
_cell.angle_gamma   90.00
#
_symmetry.space_group_name_H-M   'P 1'
#
loop_
_entity.id
_entity.type
_entity.pdbx_description
1 polymer ?
#
loop_
_entity_poly.entity_id
_entity_poly.type
_entity_poly.pdbx_seq_one_letter_code
_entity_poly.pdbx_strand_id
1 'polypeptide(L)'
;MQDYKGGLAVHSFSASIPNPICILRLPDIPPGEPDGLYELVASQLLQTSEGYFRPDPEHSIVAVSRRIREGDDASGSFLLIPCGALRAQARSGVSSQGITTAADSAGGPHMTVAAPQVRVVIWEDWGPTACLHLRLPVDYQHFITHSSWLPFGSRMPLVVPDSADVNRTSICVFELNPLAARYARSLVAGRTKDESELRATAIVAPEDLESVLPGVSVDPDCSAIPYAVYRFALSDSPTEEPRGDWPIRRVQMDMTGFTVTFDDSEHHEREQTWAI
;
A
#
# COMPACT_ATOMS: atom_id res chain seq x y z
N MET A 1 20.33 18.28 -14.11
CA MET A 1 19.80 17.32 -13.13
C MET A 1 18.30 17.58 -13.09
N GLN A 2 17.50 16.73 -13.72
CA GLN A 2 16.04 16.89 -13.69
C GLN A 2 15.57 16.50 -12.29
N ASP A 3 14.92 17.44 -11.61
CA ASP A 3 14.36 17.24 -10.29
C ASP A 3 13.03 16.51 -10.49
N TYR A 4 13.04 15.18 -10.36
CA TYR A 4 11.85 14.34 -10.52
C TYR A 4 11.02 14.40 -9.23
N LYS A 5 10.46 15.57 -8.93
CA LYS A 5 9.52 15.70 -7.81
C LYS A 5 8.30 14.81 -8.07
N GLY A 6 8.01 13.88 -7.15
CA GLY A 6 6.80 13.06 -7.16
C GLY A 6 6.85 11.75 -7.97
N GLY A 7 8.04 11.18 -8.24
CA GLY A 7 8.19 9.90 -8.93
C GLY A 7 8.92 8.82 -8.12
N LEU A 8 8.53 7.56 -8.29
CA LEU A 8 9.25 6.39 -7.78
C LEU A 8 10.33 5.98 -8.79
N ALA A 9 11.59 6.17 -8.42
CA ALA A 9 12.72 5.75 -9.24
C ALA A 9 13.02 4.25 -9.05
N VAL A 10 13.04 3.51 -10.16
CA VAL A 10 13.35 2.08 -10.18
C VAL A 10 14.79 1.89 -10.63
N HIS A 11 15.63 1.33 -9.76
CA HIS A 11 17.05 1.10 -10.03
C HIS A 11 17.36 -0.39 -10.23
N SER A 12 18.40 -0.66 -11.00
CA SER A 12 19.06 -1.97 -11.03
C SER A 12 20.28 -1.93 -10.13
N PHE A 13 20.50 -2.97 -9.34
CA PHE A 13 21.73 -3.14 -8.57
C PHE A 13 22.89 -3.74 -9.40
N SER A 14 22.69 -3.95 -10.71
CA SER A 14 23.78 -4.32 -11.61
C SER A 14 24.74 -3.14 -11.77
N ALA A 15 26.04 -3.37 -11.54
CA ALA A 15 27.11 -2.36 -11.52
C ALA A 15 27.28 -1.53 -12.82
N SER A 16 26.51 -1.83 -13.86
CA SER A 16 26.59 -1.23 -15.19
C SER A 16 25.65 -0.04 -15.43
N ILE A 17 24.69 0.25 -14.53
CA ILE A 17 23.66 1.28 -14.79
C ILE A 17 23.56 2.24 -13.59
N PRO A 18 24.26 3.40 -13.60
CA PRO A 18 24.13 4.39 -12.53
C PRO A 18 22.78 5.13 -12.56
N ASN A 19 22.05 5.04 -13.67
CA ASN A 19 20.76 5.70 -13.86
C ASN A 19 19.59 4.77 -13.49
N PRO A 20 18.45 5.33 -13.05
CA PRO A 20 17.24 4.53 -12.91
C PRO A 20 16.86 3.88 -14.24
N ILE A 21 16.38 2.63 -14.18
CA ILE A 21 15.79 1.93 -15.32
C ILE A 21 14.60 2.74 -15.85
N CYS A 22 13.76 3.20 -14.92
CA CYS A 22 12.62 4.06 -15.21
C CYS A 22 12.23 4.85 -13.97
N ILE A 23 11.43 5.90 -14.19
CA ILE A 23 10.80 6.69 -13.13
C ILE A 23 9.30 6.55 -13.32
N LEU A 24 8.64 6.04 -12.29
CA LEU A 24 7.19 5.85 -12.27
C LEU A 24 6.56 7.07 -11.60
N ARG A 25 5.82 7.89 -12.34
CA ARG A 25 5.10 9.03 -11.75
C ARG A 25 3.94 8.51 -10.92
N LEU A 26 3.82 8.99 -9.68
CA LEU A 26 2.69 8.66 -8.83
C LEU A 26 1.42 9.36 -9.35
N PRO A 27 0.22 8.80 -9.10
CA PRO A 27 -1.06 9.46 -9.43
C PRO A 27 -1.09 10.91 -8.94
N ASP A 28 -1.59 11.80 -9.79
CA ASP A 28 -1.34 13.24 -9.67
C ASP A 28 -1.77 13.83 -8.32
N ILE A 29 -0.85 14.64 -7.80
CA ILE A 29 -1.12 15.70 -6.85
C ILE A 29 -1.81 16.82 -7.64
N PRO A 30 -2.97 17.36 -7.22
CA PRO A 30 -3.52 18.56 -7.83
C PRO A 30 -2.47 19.68 -7.87
N PRO A 31 -2.28 20.38 -9.01
CA PRO A 31 -1.31 21.45 -9.08
C PRO A 31 -1.66 22.57 -8.08
N GLY A 32 -0.77 22.83 -7.12
CA GLY A 32 -0.94 23.87 -6.09
C GLY A 32 -0.90 23.37 -4.64
N GLU A 33 -0.95 22.06 -4.40
CA GLU A 33 -0.79 21.52 -3.05
C GLU A 33 0.66 21.56 -2.55
N PRO A 34 0.87 21.72 -1.22
CA PRO A 34 2.20 21.69 -0.62
C PRO A 34 2.92 20.35 -0.86
N ASP A 35 4.26 20.41 -0.90
CA ASP A 35 5.14 19.24 -0.99
C ASP A 35 4.76 18.25 0.14
N GLY A 36 4.09 17.15 -0.24
CA GLY A 36 3.68 16.11 0.71
C GLY A 36 4.86 15.26 1.16
N LEU A 37 4.79 14.72 2.38
CA LEU A 37 5.75 13.72 2.85
C LEU A 37 5.38 12.37 2.24
N TYR A 38 6.36 11.71 1.60
CA TYR A 38 6.22 10.36 1.09
C TYR A 38 6.98 9.38 1.96
N GLU A 39 6.32 8.29 2.34
CA GLU A 39 6.95 7.18 3.04
C GLU A 39 6.70 5.90 2.23
N LEU A 40 7.78 5.15 1.99
CA LEU A 40 7.73 3.90 1.25
C LEU A 40 7.96 2.74 2.21
N VAL A 41 7.00 1.82 2.26
CA VAL A 41 7.08 0.61 3.07
C VAL A 41 6.90 -0.60 2.15
N ALA A 42 7.93 -1.44 2.08
CA ALA A 42 7.87 -2.67 1.30
C ALA A 42 7.66 -3.88 2.21
N SER A 43 6.72 -4.75 1.83
CA SER A 43 6.41 -5.99 2.58
C SER A 43 7.60 -6.95 2.76
N GLN A 44 8.63 -6.81 1.92
CA GLN A 44 9.84 -7.65 1.95
C GLN A 44 10.89 -7.16 2.95
N LEU A 45 10.88 -5.88 3.32
CA LEU A 45 11.86 -5.30 4.26
C LEU A 45 11.61 -5.71 5.72
N LEU A 46 10.43 -6.27 5.99
CA LEU A 46 9.94 -6.59 7.32
C LEU A 46 10.07 -8.08 7.67
N GLN A 47 10.67 -8.87 6.78
CA GLN A 47 10.90 -10.29 7.04
C GLN A 47 12.03 -10.43 8.06
N THR A 48 11.70 -10.79 9.30
CA THR A 48 12.69 -11.35 10.21
C THR A 48 13.18 -12.66 9.60
N SER A 49 14.49 -12.89 9.64
CA SER A 49 15.16 -14.03 8.99
C SER A 49 14.75 -15.41 9.54
N GLU A 50 13.83 -15.47 10.50
CA GLU A 50 13.50 -16.65 11.30
C GLU A 50 12.35 -17.49 10.71
N GLY A 51 11.66 -17.00 9.69
CA GLY A 51 10.57 -17.73 9.02
C GLY A 51 11.03 -18.64 7.88
N TYR A 52 10.60 -19.91 7.90
CA TYR A 52 10.81 -20.86 6.79
C TYR A 52 9.93 -20.56 5.55
N PHE A 53 8.85 -19.81 5.74
CA PHE A 53 7.93 -19.42 4.68
C PHE A 53 8.12 -17.97 4.29
N ARG A 54 8.15 -17.71 2.98
CA ARG A 54 8.25 -16.36 2.43
C ARG A 54 7.00 -16.07 1.60
N PRO A 55 6.44 -14.85 1.69
CA PRO A 55 5.40 -14.43 0.78
C PRO A 55 5.94 -14.48 -0.64
N ASP A 56 5.06 -14.80 -1.59
CA ASP A 56 5.40 -14.79 -3.00
C ASP A 56 5.86 -13.38 -3.40
N PRO A 57 7.11 -13.20 -3.84
CA PRO A 57 7.64 -11.90 -4.21
C PRO A 57 6.90 -11.22 -5.36
N GLU A 58 6.17 -11.95 -6.21
CA GLU A 58 5.33 -11.37 -7.29
C GLU A 58 4.04 -10.76 -6.75
N HIS A 59 3.47 -11.35 -5.71
CA HIS A 59 2.24 -10.89 -5.07
C HIS A 59 2.50 -9.95 -3.88
N SER A 60 3.73 -9.89 -3.37
CA SER A 60 4.17 -8.87 -2.42
C SER A 60 3.80 -7.46 -2.87
N ILE A 61 3.51 -6.56 -1.93
CA ILE A 61 3.24 -5.16 -2.23
C ILE A 61 4.32 -4.24 -1.70
N VAL A 62 4.44 -3.09 -2.38
CA VAL A 62 5.05 -1.85 -1.88
C VAL A 62 3.91 -0.88 -1.62
N ALA A 63 3.82 -0.38 -0.39
CA ALA A 63 2.90 0.68 -0.02
C ALA A 63 3.65 2.01 -0.04
N VAL A 64 3.15 2.96 -0.81
CA VAL A 64 3.61 4.35 -0.77
C VAL A 64 2.54 5.15 -0.05
N SER A 65 2.85 5.65 1.14
CA SER A 65 1.97 6.58 1.84
C SER A 65 2.36 8.01 1.47
N ARG A 66 1.36 8.84 1.20
CA ARG A 66 1.50 10.29 1.04
C ARG A 66 0.77 10.94 2.19
N ARG A 67 1.42 11.93 2.81
CA ARG A 67 0.82 12.78 3.84
C ARG A 67 0.88 14.23 3.38
N ILE A 68 -0.26 14.88 3.38
CA ILE A 68 -0.41 16.27 2.96
C ILE A 68 -0.84 17.03 4.20
N ARG A 69 -0.10 18.09 4.54
CA ARG A 69 -0.45 18.96 5.65
C ARG A 69 -0.75 20.33 5.08
N GLU A 70 -2.02 20.73 5.13
CA GLU A 70 -2.49 22.04 4.69
C GLU A 70 -3.17 22.75 5.86
N GLY A 71 -2.40 23.58 6.58
CA GLY A 71 -2.88 24.22 7.81
C GLY A 71 -3.19 23.20 8.91
N ASP A 72 -4.42 23.22 9.40
CA ASP A 72 -4.94 22.29 10.41
C ASP A 72 -5.52 21.01 9.77
N ASP A 73 -5.81 21.02 8.47
CA ASP A 73 -6.30 19.86 7.74
C ASP A 73 -5.12 19.03 7.21
N ALA A 74 -5.16 17.72 7.47
CA ALA A 74 -4.21 16.81 6.84
C ALA A 74 -4.94 15.64 6.21
N SER A 75 -4.69 15.43 4.92
CA SER A 75 -5.16 14.26 4.20
C SER A 75 -4.01 13.29 3.96
N GLY A 76 -4.37 12.02 3.82
CA GLY A 76 -3.42 10.96 3.52
C GLY A 76 -3.91 10.09 2.38
N SER A 77 -2.98 9.47 1.68
CA SER A 77 -3.31 8.42 0.74
C SER A 77 -2.29 7.30 0.77
N PHE A 78 -2.74 6.11 0.37
CA PHE A 78 -1.91 4.93 0.23
C PHE A 78 -2.01 4.44 -1.21
N LEU A 79 -0.86 4.30 -1.87
CA LEU A 79 -0.74 3.64 -3.15
C LEU A 79 -0.13 2.26 -2.92
N LEU A 80 -0.94 1.22 -3.11
CA LEU A 80 -0.54 -0.17 -2.93
C LEU A 80 -0.16 -0.74 -4.30
N ILE A 81 1.13 -1.04 -4.49
CA ILE A 81 1.70 -1.45 -5.77
C ILE A 81 2.18 -2.89 -5.67
N PRO A 82 1.60 -3.85 -6.42
CA PRO A 82 2.16 -5.19 -6.52
C PRO A 82 3.59 -5.16 -7.07
N CYS A 83 4.49 -5.92 -6.45
CA CYS A 83 5.87 -6.06 -6.89
C CYS A 83 5.97 -6.60 -8.33
N GLY A 84 5.03 -7.47 -8.75
CA GLY A 84 4.94 -7.91 -10.14
C GLY A 84 4.72 -6.76 -11.13
N ALA A 85 3.94 -5.73 -10.76
CA ALA A 85 3.74 -4.54 -11.58
C ALA A 85 5.03 -3.71 -11.69
N LEU A 86 5.73 -3.49 -10.57
CA LEU A 86 7.04 -2.82 -10.56
C LEU A 86 8.07 -3.55 -11.42
N ARG A 87 8.10 -4.89 -11.35
CA ARG A 87 8.98 -5.73 -12.18
C ARG A 87 8.62 -5.65 -13.66
N ALA A 88 7.33 -5.62 -14.01
CA ALA A 88 6.90 -5.47 -15.39
C ALA A 88 7.39 -4.13 -15.97
N GLN A 89 7.27 -3.04 -15.22
CA GLN A 89 7.79 -1.73 -15.62
C GLN A 89 9.32 -1.73 -15.75
N ALA A 90 10.02 -2.35 -14.79
CA ALA A 90 11.48 -2.50 -14.85
C ALA A 90 11.91 -3.29 -16.11
N ARG A 91 11.29 -4.43 -16.40
CA ARG A 91 11.60 -5.25 -17.59
C ARG A 91 11.35 -4.47 -18.88
N SER A 92 10.22 -3.77 -18.96
CA SER A 92 9.88 -2.92 -20.10
C SER A 92 10.88 -1.78 -20.30
N GLY A 93 11.35 -1.16 -19.21
CA GLY A 93 12.40 -0.15 -19.24
C GLY A 93 13.75 -0.69 -19.75
N VAL A 94 14.17 -1.87 -19.29
CA VAL A 94 15.42 -2.51 -19.75
C VAL A 94 15.34 -2.89 -21.23
N SER A 95 14.23 -3.48 -21.69
CA SER A 95 14.04 -3.81 -23.11
C SER A 95 14.10 -2.57 -24.01
N SER A 96 13.57 -1.43 -23.55
CA SER A 96 13.59 -0.18 -24.30
C SER A 96 15.01 0.41 -24.41
N GLN A 97 15.86 0.19 -23.40
CA GLN A 97 17.26 0.63 -23.42
C GLN A 97 18.17 -0.25 -24.31
N GLY A 98 17.79 -1.51 -24.57
CA GLY A 98 18.57 -2.45 -25.39
C GLY A 98 18.39 -2.29 -26.91
N ILE A 99 17.43 -1.49 -27.38
CA ILE A 99 17.11 -1.34 -28.81
C ILE A 99 18.00 -0.29 -29.52
N THR A 100 18.79 0.50 -28.79
CA THR A 100 19.67 1.54 -29.37
C THR A 100 21.00 1.02 -29.93
N THR A 101 21.21 -0.30 -30.03
CA THR A 101 22.42 -0.89 -30.62
C THR A 101 22.11 -2.01 -31.60
N ALA A 102 21.65 -1.70 -32.82
CA ALA A 102 21.93 -2.46 -34.05
C ALA A 102 21.11 -1.97 -35.27
N ALA A 103 21.48 -0.81 -35.82
CA ALA A 103 21.30 -0.38 -37.22
C ALA A 103 22.03 0.98 -37.29
N ASP A 104 23.15 1.19 -37.98
CA ASP A 104 23.49 0.77 -39.32
C ASP A 104 25.01 0.59 -39.49
N SER A 105 25.37 -0.29 -40.42
CA SER A 105 26.70 -0.31 -41.02
C SER A 105 26.89 0.90 -41.95
N ALA A 106 28.13 1.37 -41.97
CA ALA A 106 28.77 2.25 -42.97
C ALA A 106 28.66 3.78 -42.81
N GLY A 107 29.66 4.35 -42.11
CA GLY A 107 30.43 5.51 -42.61
C GLY A 107 30.05 6.91 -42.11
N GLY A 108 30.73 7.39 -41.07
CA GLY A 108 30.82 8.82 -40.73
C GLY A 108 31.23 9.10 -39.28
N PRO A 109 32.30 9.87 -39.01
CA PRO A 109 32.76 10.14 -37.64
C PRO A 109 32.02 11.35 -37.06
N HIS A 110 30.93 11.09 -36.35
CA HIS A 110 30.50 11.86 -35.18
C HIS A 110 29.34 11.10 -34.50
N MET A 111 29.68 10.08 -33.72
CA MET A 111 28.73 9.52 -32.76
C MET A 111 28.64 10.45 -31.56
N THR A 112 27.70 11.39 -31.59
CA THR A 112 27.12 11.93 -30.36
C THR A 112 26.40 10.78 -29.68
N VAL A 113 27.06 10.17 -28.69
CA VAL A 113 26.41 9.22 -27.78
C VAL A 113 25.33 10.01 -27.03
N ALA A 114 24.08 9.88 -27.47
CA ALA A 114 22.96 10.47 -26.77
C ALA A 114 22.97 9.92 -25.33
N ALA A 115 22.90 10.81 -24.35
CA ALA A 115 22.81 10.40 -22.96
C ALA A 115 21.61 9.45 -22.80
N PRO A 116 21.73 8.36 -22.03
CA PRO A 116 20.63 7.44 -21.82
C PRO A 116 19.43 8.20 -21.24
N GLN A 117 18.36 8.30 -22.03
CA GLN A 117 17.13 8.93 -21.57
C GLN A 117 16.45 7.96 -20.60
N VAL A 118 16.28 8.41 -19.36
CA VAL A 118 15.51 7.67 -18.36
C VAL A 118 14.05 7.68 -18.81
N ARG A 119 13.45 6.49 -18.95
CA ARG A 119 12.03 6.37 -19.27
C ARG A 119 11.20 6.85 -18.09
N VAL A 120 10.38 7.87 -18.30
CA VAL A 120 9.34 8.29 -17.36
C VAL A 120 8.05 7.60 -17.76
N VAL A 121 7.41 6.90 -16.83
CA VAL A 121 6.12 6.23 -17.03
C VAL A 121 5.08 7.00 -16.22
N ILE A 122 4.14 7.64 -16.92
CA ILE A 122 3.00 8.31 -16.30
C ILE A 122 2.07 7.26 -15.66
N TRP A 123 1.35 7.62 -14.60
CA TRP A 123 0.60 6.66 -13.79
C TRP A 123 -0.48 5.92 -14.60
N GLU A 124 -1.09 6.61 -15.56
CA GLU A 124 -2.09 6.06 -16.49
C GLU A 124 -1.52 4.90 -17.32
N ASP A 125 -0.23 4.99 -17.66
CA ASP A 125 0.50 3.99 -18.43
C ASP A 125 1.02 2.84 -17.57
N TRP A 126 0.82 2.87 -16.25
CA TRP A 126 1.20 1.74 -15.40
C TRP A 126 0.34 0.51 -15.70
N GLY A 127 -0.90 0.75 -16.12
CA GLY A 127 -1.92 -0.23 -16.38
C GLY A 127 -2.98 -0.28 -15.27
N PRO A 128 -4.22 -0.67 -15.60
CA PRO A 128 -5.37 -0.57 -14.69
C PRO A 128 -5.25 -1.49 -13.45
N THR A 129 -4.41 -2.52 -13.52
CA THR A 129 -4.15 -3.47 -12.42
C THR A 129 -2.82 -3.20 -11.72
N ALA A 130 -2.17 -2.07 -11.99
CA ALA A 130 -0.82 -1.82 -11.52
C ALA A 130 -0.74 -1.28 -10.09
N CYS A 131 -1.83 -0.73 -9.57
CA CYS A 131 -1.91 -0.26 -8.19
C CYS A 131 -3.35 -0.20 -7.70
N LEU A 132 -3.51 -0.15 -6.37
CA LEU A 132 -4.72 0.25 -5.67
C LEU A 132 -4.45 1.58 -4.95
N HIS A 133 -5.20 2.63 -5.24
CA HIS A 133 -5.04 3.92 -4.57
C HIS A 133 -6.19 4.15 -3.56
N LEU A 134 -5.82 4.24 -2.29
CA LEU A 134 -6.71 4.52 -1.16
C LEU A 134 -6.54 5.97 -0.73
N ARG A 135 -7.62 6.75 -0.73
CA ARG A 135 -7.65 8.12 -0.21
C ARG A 135 -8.30 8.09 1.16
N LEU A 136 -7.63 8.66 2.16
CA LEU A 136 -8.10 8.72 3.54
C LEU A 136 -8.75 10.08 3.81
N PRO A 137 -9.78 10.14 4.68
CA PRO A 137 -10.42 11.40 5.01
C PRO A 137 -9.53 12.24 5.94
N VAL A 138 -9.82 13.54 6.02
CA VAL A 138 -9.00 14.54 6.73
C VAL A 138 -8.85 14.21 8.23
N ASP A 139 -9.89 13.64 8.84
CA ASP A 139 -9.91 13.34 10.28
C ASP A 139 -9.01 12.15 10.68
N TYR A 140 -8.35 11.47 9.73
CA TYR A 140 -7.42 10.37 10.01
C TYR A 140 -6.01 10.84 10.44
N GLN A 141 -5.77 12.15 10.48
CA GLN A 141 -4.46 12.75 10.78
C GLN A 141 -3.78 12.18 12.03
N HIS A 142 -4.53 11.99 13.13
CA HIS A 142 -3.96 11.52 14.39
C HIS A 142 -3.35 10.11 14.24
N PHE A 143 -4.03 9.23 13.52
CA PHE A 143 -3.61 7.85 13.27
C PHE A 143 -2.46 7.79 12.25
N ILE A 144 -2.56 8.55 11.15
CA ILE A 144 -1.52 8.53 10.11
C ILE A 144 -0.19 9.04 10.67
N THR A 145 -0.22 10.04 11.55
CA THR A 145 1.00 10.69 12.04
C THR A 145 1.79 9.82 13.02
N HIS A 146 1.11 9.03 13.86
CA HIS A 146 1.73 8.30 14.97
C HIS A 146 1.71 6.78 14.81
N SER A 147 1.01 6.25 13.81
CA SER A 147 0.95 4.81 13.56
C SER A 147 1.85 4.38 12.41
N SER A 148 2.54 3.25 12.59
CA SER A 148 3.23 2.55 11.51
C SER A 148 2.37 1.39 11.01
N TRP A 149 2.09 1.35 9.70
CA TRP A 149 1.29 0.28 9.07
C TRP A 149 2.20 -0.54 8.17
N LEU A 150 2.43 -1.78 8.58
CA LEU A 150 3.50 -2.61 8.04
C LEU A 150 2.88 -3.79 7.25
N PRO A 151 2.96 -3.78 5.91
CA PRO A 151 2.37 -4.83 5.08
C PRO A 151 3.20 -6.14 5.13
N PHE A 152 2.54 -7.25 4.80
CA PHE A 152 3.21 -8.55 4.62
C PHE A 152 2.60 -9.29 3.44
N GLY A 153 3.45 -9.76 2.53
CA GLY A 153 3.02 -10.30 1.25
C GLY A 153 2.12 -9.30 0.52
N SER A 154 0.93 -9.73 0.14
CA SER A 154 -0.06 -8.94 -0.60
C SER A 154 -1.03 -8.16 0.31
N ARG A 155 -0.81 -8.17 1.63
CA ARG A 155 -1.70 -7.59 2.63
C ARG A 155 -1.19 -6.26 3.18
N MET A 156 -2.06 -5.26 3.22
CA MET A 156 -1.86 -3.97 3.86
C MET A 156 -2.87 -3.78 5.01
N PRO A 157 -2.43 -3.49 6.24
CA PRO A 157 -3.34 -3.12 7.32
C PRO A 157 -3.67 -1.63 7.24
N LEU A 158 -4.91 -1.30 7.58
CA LEU A 158 -5.43 0.05 7.76
C LEU A 158 -6.14 0.12 9.11
N VAL A 159 -5.78 1.10 9.94
CA VAL A 159 -6.52 1.41 11.18
C VAL A 159 -7.73 2.26 10.84
N VAL A 160 -8.89 1.88 11.37
CA VAL A 160 -10.18 2.50 11.07
C VAL A 160 -10.85 2.86 12.38
N PRO A 161 -10.84 4.15 12.78
CA PRO A 161 -11.61 4.60 13.93
C PRO A 161 -13.10 4.39 13.67
N ASP A 162 -13.85 3.99 14.69
CA ASP A 162 -15.31 4.07 14.66
C ASP A 162 -15.72 5.50 14.98
N SER A 163 -16.47 6.11 14.06
CA SER A 163 -16.95 7.50 14.17
C SER A 163 -17.79 7.78 15.43
N ALA A 164 -18.36 6.74 16.04
CA ALA A 164 -19.21 6.88 17.22
C ALA A 164 -18.45 6.68 18.55
N ASP A 165 -17.30 6.00 18.52
CA ASP A 165 -16.50 5.71 19.70
C ASP A 165 -15.05 5.41 19.29
N VAL A 166 -14.12 6.29 19.62
CA VAL A 166 -12.68 6.10 19.36
C VAL A 166 -12.13 4.82 20.02
N ASN A 167 -12.78 4.32 21.08
CA ASN A 167 -12.42 3.05 21.72
C ASN A 167 -12.79 1.82 20.88
N ARG A 168 -13.65 1.99 19.87
CA ARG A 168 -14.10 0.95 18.94
C ARG A 168 -13.34 0.99 17.63
N THR A 169 -12.01 0.96 17.71
CA THR A 169 -11.20 0.88 16.50
C THR A 169 -11.33 -0.49 15.82
N SER A 170 -11.34 -0.52 14.49
CA SER A 170 -11.25 -1.73 13.69
C SER A 170 -10.00 -1.72 12.84
N ILE A 171 -9.45 -2.90 12.57
CA ILE A 171 -8.39 -3.07 11.58
C ILE A 171 -9.02 -3.59 10.29
N CYS A 172 -8.79 -2.89 9.19
CA CYS A 172 -9.14 -3.37 7.87
C CYS A 172 -7.88 -3.84 7.15
N VAL A 173 -7.91 -5.07 6.63
CA VAL A 173 -6.81 -5.65 5.88
C VAL A 173 -7.19 -5.67 4.42
N PHE A 174 -6.47 -4.90 3.60
CA PHE A 174 -6.57 -4.91 2.15
C PHE A 174 -5.66 -6.01 1.60
N GLU A 175 -6.22 -6.89 0.79
CA GLU A 175 -5.53 -8.05 0.23
C GLU A 175 -5.59 -7.99 -1.30
N LEU A 176 -4.43 -7.80 -1.94
CA LEU A 176 -4.28 -7.62 -3.40
C LEU A 176 -4.04 -8.93 -4.17
N ASN A 177 -3.99 -10.08 -3.49
CA ASN A 177 -3.86 -11.38 -4.12
C ASN A 177 -5.15 -11.71 -4.90
N PRO A 178 -5.08 -11.91 -6.23
CA PRO A 178 -6.26 -12.17 -7.04
C PRO A 178 -7.02 -13.43 -6.64
N LEU A 179 -6.34 -14.44 -6.07
CA LEU A 179 -6.98 -15.67 -5.58
C LEU A 179 -7.79 -15.40 -4.31
N ALA A 180 -7.22 -14.62 -3.38
CA ALA A 180 -7.92 -14.21 -2.17
C ALA A 180 -9.12 -13.31 -2.50
N ALA A 181 -8.97 -12.37 -3.43
CA ALA A 181 -10.07 -11.55 -3.94
C ALA A 181 -11.19 -12.40 -4.55
N ARG A 182 -10.84 -13.42 -5.36
CA ARG A 182 -11.82 -14.34 -5.96
C ARG A 182 -12.54 -15.18 -4.90
N TYR A 183 -11.80 -15.69 -3.93
CA TYR A 183 -12.35 -16.46 -2.81
C TYR A 183 -13.31 -15.62 -1.97
N ALA A 184 -12.90 -14.41 -1.58
CA ALA A 184 -13.72 -13.47 -0.83
C ALA A 184 -15.03 -13.14 -1.57
N ARG A 185 -14.96 -12.89 -2.87
CA ARG A 185 -16.16 -12.68 -3.71
C ARG A 185 -17.08 -13.90 -3.71
N SER A 186 -16.53 -15.11 -3.79
CA SER A 186 -17.34 -16.34 -3.76
C SER A 186 -18.05 -16.53 -2.42
N LEU A 187 -17.40 -16.16 -1.31
CA LEU A 187 -18.00 -16.20 0.02
C LEU A 187 -19.11 -15.17 0.17
N VAL A 188 -18.89 -13.93 -0.28
CA VAL A 188 -19.93 -12.88 -0.25
C VAL A 188 -21.14 -13.27 -1.08
N ALA A 189 -20.93 -13.81 -2.28
CA ALA A 189 -22.01 -14.30 -3.13
C ALA A 189 -22.80 -15.48 -2.54
N GLY A 190 -22.17 -16.27 -1.67
CA GLY A 190 -22.79 -17.40 -0.98
C GLY A 190 -23.48 -17.07 0.34
N ARG A 191 -23.34 -15.84 0.86
CA ARG A 191 -23.92 -15.46 2.17
C ARG A 191 -25.44 -15.34 2.10
N THR A 192 -26.13 -16.14 2.92
CA THR A 192 -27.52 -15.88 3.30
C THR A 192 -27.56 -14.83 4.42
N LYS A 193 -28.61 -14.01 4.44
CA LYS A 193 -28.74 -12.78 5.25
C LYS A 193 -28.58 -12.95 6.79
N ASP A 194 -28.56 -14.18 7.30
CA ASP A 194 -28.55 -14.50 8.74
C ASP A 194 -27.15 -14.69 9.37
N GLU A 195 -26.06 -14.77 8.60
CA GLU A 195 -24.71 -15.00 9.17
C GLU A 195 -23.97 -13.72 9.58
N SER A 196 -24.64 -12.84 10.35
CA SER A 196 -24.08 -11.54 10.74
C SER A 196 -23.30 -11.56 12.08
N GLU A 197 -23.13 -12.70 12.74
CA GLU A 197 -22.63 -12.75 14.14
C GLU A 197 -21.21 -13.25 14.36
N LEU A 198 -20.43 -13.58 13.32
CA LEU A 198 -18.99 -13.83 13.51
C LEU A 198 -18.21 -12.50 13.54
N ARG A 199 -18.27 -11.81 14.69
CA ARG A 199 -17.64 -10.49 14.94
C ARG A 199 -16.11 -10.46 14.85
N ALA A 200 -15.43 -11.60 14.68
CA ALA A 200 -13.97 -11.64 14.60
C ALA A 200 -13.42 -11.15 13.26
N THR A 201 -14.10 -11.47 12.14
CA THR A 201 -13.64 -11.10 10.79
C THR A 201 -14.81 -11.02 9.82
N ALA A 202 -15.06 -9.84 9.26
CA ALA A 202 -16.07 -9.66 8.22
C ALA A 202 -15.41 -9.37 6.86
N ILE A 203 -15.79 -10.11 5.81
CA ILE A 203 -15.45 -9.76 4.42
C ILE A 203 -16.34 -8.59 4.01
N VAL A 204 -15.71 -7.52 3.53
CA VAL A 204 -16.36 -6.28 3.09
C VAL A 204 -16.35 -6.25 1.56
N ALA A 205 -17.53 -6.14 0.96
CA ALA A 205 -17.65 -5.96 -0.48
C ALA A 205 -17.22 -4.53 -0.87
N PRO A 206 -16.62 -4.32 -2.07
CA PRO A 206 -16.25 -2.99 -2.53
C PRO A 206 -17.38 -1.95 -2.47
N GLU A 207 -18.62 -2.36 -2.76
CA GLU A 207 -19.82 -1.54 -2.68
C GLU A 207 -20.21 -1.14 -1.26
N ASP A 208 -19.82 -1.92 -0.26
CA ASP A 208 -20.08 -1.65 1.16
C ASP A 208 -18.94 -0.84 1.81
N LEU A 209 -17.87 -0.53 1.07
CA LEU A 209 -16.65 0.07 1.63
C LEU A 209 -16.93 1.40 2.32
N GLU A 210 -17.75 2.28 1.72
CA GLU A 210 -18.11 3.58 2.31
C GLU A 210 -18.85 3.42 3.64
N SER A 211 -19.67 2.37 3.78
CA SER A 211 -20.40 2.11 5.03
C SER A 211 -19.49 1.61 6.16
N VAL A 212 -18.37 0.98 5.79
CA VAL A 212 -17.42 0.36 6.73
C VAL A 212 -16.23 1.28 7.03
N LEU A 213 -15.83 2.07 6.04
CA LEU A 213 -14.70 2.99 6.06
C LEU A 213 -15.18 4.37 5.59
N PRO A 214 -16.00 5.09 6.40
CA PRO A 214 -16.56 6.36 5.98
C PRO A 214 -15.45 7.34 5.58
N GLY A 215 -15.56 7.90 4.38
CA GLY A 215 -14.57 8.82 3.82
C GLY A 215 -13.29 8.19 3.28
N VAL A 216 -13.08 6.88 3.43
CA VAL A 216 -12.01 6.17 2.70
C VAL A 216 -12.53 5.81 1.32
N SER A 217 -11.97 6.43 0.29
CA SER A 217 -12.35 6.16 -1.09
C SER A 217 -11.26 5.41 -1.85
N VAL A 218 -11.68 4.49 -2.72
CA VAL A 218 -10.81 3.87 -3.71
C VAL A 218 -10.87 4.70 -4.97
N ASP A 219 -9.71 5.10 -5.47
CA ASP A 219 -9.61 5.86 -6.72
C ASP A 219 -10.06 4.98 -7.91
N PRO A 220 -11.13 5.33 -8.64
CA PRO A 220 -11.66 4.49 -9.71
C PRO A 220 -10.61 4.22 -10.80
N ASP A 221 -9.73 5.18 -11.08
CA ASP A 221 -8.70 5.07 -12.11
C ASP A 221 -7.56 4.13 -11.70
N CYS A 222 -7.45 3.84 -10.39
CA CYS A 222 -6.45 2.96 -9.79
C CYS A 222 -7.14 1.88 -8.93
N SER A 223 -8.19 1.24 -9.47
CA SER A 223 -9.02 0.27 -8.72
C SER A 223 -9.23 -1.08 -9.43
N ALA A 224 -8.78 -1.24 -10.68
CA ALA A 224 -9.14 -2.43 -11.46
C ALA A 224 -8.40 -3.71 -11.01
N ILE A 225 -7.40 -3.58 -10.13
CA ILE A 225 -6.80 -4.73 -9.46
C ILE A 225 -7.84 -5.43 -8.58
N PRO A 226 -8.00 -6.77 -8.66
CA PRO A 226 -8.86 -7.49 -7.74
C PRO A 226 -8.32 -7.40 -6.31
N TYR A 227 -9.16 -7.00 -5.37
CA TYR A 227 -8.81 -6.99 -3.94
C TYR A 227 -9.95 -7.56 -3.07
N ALA A 228 -9.60 -7.94 -1.85
CA ALA A 228 -10.52 -8.22 -0.76
C ALA A 228 -10.24 -7.28 0.41
N VAL A 229 -11.27 -6.97 1.20
CA VAL A 229 -11.14 -6.23 2.45
C VAL A 229 -11.72 -7.07 3.58
N TYR A 230 -10.91 -7.27 4.62
CA TYR A 230 -11.32 -7.98 5.83
C TYR A 230 -11.34 -7.00 7.01
N ARG A 231 -12.46 -6.91 7.71
CA ARG A 231 -12.62 -6.06 8.90
C ARG A 231 -12.53 -6.89 10.16
N PHE A 232 -11.65 -6.49 11.08
CA PHE A 232 -11.47 -7.07 12.40
C PHE A 232 -11.84 -6.02 13.44
N ALA A 233 -12.92 -6.27 14.17
CA ALA A 233 -13.27 -5.41 15.30
C ALA A 233 -12.28 -5.68 16.43
N LEU A 234 -11.57 -4.66 16.91
CA LEU A 234 -10.76 -4.75 18.12
C LEU A 234 -11.71 -4.74 19.32
N SER A 235 -12.40 -5.86 19.55
CA SER A 235 -13.38 -6.01 20.65
C SER A 235 -12.78 -5.55 21.97
N ASP A 236 -13.59 -4.93 22.82
CA ASP A 236 -13.23 -4.65 24.22
C ASP A 236 -12.70 -5.94 24.84
N SER A 237 -11.42 -5.97 25.18
CA SER A 237 -10.86 -7.15 25.84
C SER A 237 -11.63 -7.38 27.15
N PRO A 238 -11.87 -8.62 27.58
CA PRO A 238 -12.56 -8.93 28.83
C PRO A 238 -11.77 -8.55 30.10
N THR A 239 -10.68 -7.79 29.96
CA THR A 239 -9.93 -7.24 31.09
C THR A 239 -10.65 -5.97 31.56
N GLU A 240 -11.13 -5.98 32.80
CA GLU A 240 -11.97 -4.95 33.47
C GLU A 240 -11.35 -3.55 33.57
N GLU A 241 -10.20 -3.29 32.95
CA GLU A 241 -9.61 -1.96 32.94
C GLU A 241 -10.15 -1.20 31.73
N PRO A 242 -10.72 0.00 31.93
CA PRO A 242 -11.10 0.85 30.82
C PRO A 242 -9.85 1.01 29.96
N ARG A 243 -9.97 0.76 28.65
CA ARG A 243 -8.97 1.20 27.69
C ARG A 243 -8.78 2.68 27.94
N GLY A 244 -7.74 3.04 28.70
CA GLY A 244 -7.19 4.39 28.64
C GLY A 244 -6.87 4.66 27.18
N ASP A 245 -6.82 5.93 26.80
CA ASP A 245 -6.56 6.43 25.45
C ASP A 245 -5.18 5.93 24.93
N TRP A 246 -5.02 4.64 24.66
CA TRP A 246 -3.78 4.03 24.22
C TRP A 246 -3.77 4.08 22.70
N PRO A 247 -3.05 5.04 22.09
CA PRO A 247 -3.03 5.15 20.65
C PRO A 247 -2.39 3.89 20.05
N ILE A 248 -2.98 3.39 18.97
CA ILE A 248 -2.36 2.33 18.17
C ILE A 248 -1.08 2.90 17.57
N ARG A 249 0.06 2.37 17.98
CA ARG A 249 1.38 2.82 17.51
C ARG A 249 1.82 2.05 16.27
N ARG A 250 1.46 0.79 16.16
CA ARG A 250 1.87 -0.05 15.04
C ARG A 250 0.85 -1.13 14.76
N VAL A 251 0.59 -1.37 13.48
CA VAL A 251 -0.10 -2.57 13.00
C VAL A 251 0.80 -3.26 12.01
N GLN A 252 1.21 -4.47 12.34
CA GLN A 252 2.13 -5.25 11.54
C GLN A 252 1.47 -6.53 11.09
N MET A 253 1.38 -6.70 9.77
CA MET A 253 0.99 -7.97 9.18
C MET A 253 2.11 -8.99 9.34
N ASP A 254 1.73 -10.25 9.53
CA ASP A 254 2.60 -11.40 9.43
C ASP A 254 2.02 -12.43 8.44
N MET A 255 2.51 -13.66 8.46
CA MET A 255 2.02 -14.73 7.58
C MET A 255 0.61 -15.20 7.90
N THR A 256 0.21 -15.19 9.17
CA THR A 256 -1.06 -15.73 9.67
C THR A 256 -2.10 -14.67 9.99
N GLY A 257 -1.71 -13.42 10.15
CA GLY A 257 -2.60 -12.31 10.42
C GLY A 257 -1.84 -11.05 10.75
N PHE A 258 -2.10 -10.44 11.91
CA PHE A 258 -1.47 -9.19 12.30
C PHE A 258 -1.30 -9.02 13.80
N THR A 259 -0.32 -8.22 14.17
CA THR A 259 -0.06 -7.76 15.54
C THR A 259 -0.29 -6.26 15.63
N VAL A 260 -1.04 -5.84 16.66
CA VAL A 260 -1.23 -4.44 17.02
C VAL A 260 -0.37 -4.14 18.25
N THR A 261 0.49 -3.13 18.15
CA THR A 261 1.25 -2.57 19.26
C THR A 261 0.57 -1.26 19.70
N PHE A 262 0.24 -1.18 20.99
CA PHE A 262 -0.35 0.00 21.62
C PHE A 262 0.72 0.77 22.40
N ASP A 263 0.61 2.09 22.45
CA ASP A 263 1.43 2.93 23.33
C ASP A 263 0.78 2.98 24.72
N ASP A 264 1.48 2.51 25.74
CA ASP A 264 1.06 2.67 27.14
C ASP A 264 1.72 3.92 27.73
N SER A 265 0.93 4.68 28.48
CA SER A 265 1.36 5.81 29.31
C SER A 265 2.56 5.51 30.21
N GLU A 266 2.80 4.24 30.56
CA GLU A 266 3.94 3.79 31.38
C GLU A 266 5.13 3.23 30.59
N HIS A 267 5.19 3.42 29.26
CA HIS A 267 6.26 2.93 28.37
C HIS A 267 6.32 1.39 28.24
N HIS A 268 5.25 0.68 28.58
CA HIS A 268 5.12 -0.75 28.34
C HIS A 268 4.42 -1.00 27.00
N GLU A 269 5.13 -1.57 26.03
CA GLU A 269 4.51 -1.97 24.77
C GLU A 269 3.56 -3.15 25.02
N ARG A 270 2.25 -2.94 24.84
CA ARG A 270 1.27 -4.03 24.80
C ARG A 270 1.08 -4.48 23.36
N GLU A 271 1.22 -5.78 23.13
CA GLU A 271 0.96 -6.39 21.84
C GLU A 271 -0.27 -7.31 21.90
N GLN A 272 -1.06 -7.29 20.84
CA GLN A 272 -2.16 -8.22 20.62
C GLN A 272 -2.09 -8.75 19.19
N THR A 273 -2.42 -10.03 18.98
CA THR A 273 -2.29 -10.70 17.68
C THR A 273 -3.61 -11.33 17.26
N TRP A 274 -3.93 -11.20 15.97
CA TRP A 274 -5.08 -11.80 15.32
C TRP A 274 -4.63 -12.73 14.20
N ALA A 275 -5.35 -13.83 14.00
CA ALA A 275 -5.20 -14.72 12.85
C ALA A 275 -6.31 -14.46 11.82
N ILE A 276 -6.01 -14.66 10.54
CA ILE A 276 -6.88 -14.43 9.37
C ILE A 276 -7.15 -15.73 8.64
#